data_AF-A0A3M6V6Q1-F1
#
_entry.id   AF-A0A3M6V6Q1-F1
#
_cell.length_a   1.000
_cell.length_b   1.000
_cell.length_c   1.000
_cell.angle_alpha   90.00
_cell.angle_beta   90.00
_cell.angle_gamma   90.00
#
_symmetry.space_group_name_H-M   'P 1'
#
loop_
_entity.id
_entity.type
_entity.pdbx_description
1 polymer ?
#
loop_
_entity_poly.entity_id
_entity_poly.type
_entity_poly.pdbx_seq_one_letter_code
_entity_poly.pdbx_strand_id
1 'polypeptide(L)'
;MHSRCTKFWEDGQVLVAAVSVSENVTRMEQLQCKIVKELRTISRFLQRNQSQRFGDAAQIKLVDCVGHYVKLSKQGGTMMPIGEATFQTLKDGLAMPFNVFGTKQKKRLLKWYNELIVIVGGDPDATIAGEAATEPSRKWIVMDIDEDGYLSLVQVETGESNESFWIKKNSTEYKRIKMALENNEVTVFTRANEIEEIQIDDDK
;
A
#
# COMPACT_ATOMS: atom_id res chain seq x y z
N MET A 1 11.57 5.60 -22.51
CA MET A 1 11.03 6.12 -21.23
C MET A 1 10.43 7.51 -21.36
N HIS A 2 11.19 8.52 -21.78
CA HIS A 2 10.69 9.91 -21.86
C HIS A 2 9.45 10.08 -22.75
N SER A 3 9.40 9.39 -23.90
CA SER A 3 8.23 9.38 -24.79
C SER A 3 6.97 8.81 -24.12
N ARG A 4 7.11 7.79 -23.28
CA ARG A 4 5.97 7.18 -22.58
C ARG A 4 5.43 8.07 -21.47
N CYS A 5 6.30 8.71 -20.69
CA CYS A 5 5.88 9.68 -19.67
C CYS A 5 5.22 10.92 -20.29
N THR A 6 5.72 11.38 -21.43
CA THR A 6 5.11 12.49 -22.18
C THR A 6 3.72 12.11 -22.68
N LYS A 7 3.58 10.90 -23.22
CA LYS A 7 2.28 10.39 -23.67
C LYS A 7 1.25 10.33 -22.53
N PHE A 8 1.62 9.79 -21.36
CA PHE A 8 0.72 9.80 -20.18
C PHE A 8 0.29 11.22 -19.79
N TRP A 9 1.21 12.18 -19.89
CA TRP A 9 0.89 13.58 -19.59
C TRP A 9 -0.04 14.22 -20.62
N GLU A 10 0.13 13.93 -21.90
CA GLU A 10 -0.76 14.40 -22.97
C GLU A 10 -2.15 13.76 -22.87
N ASP A 11 -2.22 12.43 -22.78
CA ASP A 11 -3.46 11.66 -22.67
C ASP A 11 -4.25 12.08 -21.42
N GLY A 12 -3.56 12.26 -20.29
CA GLY A 12 -4.19 12.70 -19.04
C GLY A 12 -4.80 14.10 -19.12
N GLN A 13 -4.18 15.05 -19.82
CA GLN A 13 -4.76 16.38 -20.03
C GLN A 13 -6.06 16.30 -20.85
N VAL A 14 -6.06 15.49 -21.91
CA VAL A 14 -7.23 15.29 -22.76
C VAL A 14 -8.38 14.67 -21.96
N LEU A 15 -8.09 13.67 -21.13
CA LEU A 15 -9.10 13.00 -20.32
C LEU A 15 -9.68 13.92 -19.23
N VAL A 16 -8.85 14.69 -18.54
CA VAL A 16 -9.32 15.64 -17.52
C VAL A 16 -10.14 16.76 -18.14
N ALA A 17 -9.73 17.30 -19.29
CA ALA A 17 -10.52 18.28 -20.03
C ALA A 17 -11.87 17.70 -20.49
N ALA A 18 -11.90 16.45 -20.97
CA ALA A 18 -13.12 15.79 -21.41
C ALA A 18 -14.10 15.54 -20.24
N VAL A 19 -13.60 15.20 -19.05
CA VAL A 19 -14.44 15.06 -17.84
C VAL A 19 -15.00 16.42 -17.42
N SER A 20 -14.18 17.47 -17.43
CA SER A 20 -14.58 18.80 -16.97
C SER A 20 -15.68 19.47 -17.82
N VAL A 21 -15.83 19.05 -19.08
CA VAL A 21 -16.81 19.60 -20.04
C VAL A 21 -18.03 18.68 -20.21
N SER A 22 -17.99 17.46 -19.70
CA SER A 22 -19.05 16.48 -19.93
C SER A 22 -20.18 16.61 -18.91
N GLU A 23 -21.36 17.04 -19.34
CA GLU A 23 -22.57 17.10 -18.49
C GLU A 23 -23.36 15.76 -18.49
N ASN A 24 -23.05 14.85 -19.41
CA ASN A 24 -23.72 13.55 -19.50
C ASN A 24 -23.11 12.53 -18.51
N VAL A 25 -23.93 12.01 -17.61
CA VAL A 25 -23.54 11.06 -16.54
C VAL A 25 -22.87 9.80 -17.09
N THR A 26 -23.47 9.14 -18.10
CA THR A 26 -22.92 7.90 -18.68
C THR A 26 -21.57 8.15 -19.35
N ARG A 27 -21.41 9.31 -20.01
CA ARG A 27 -20.13 9.70 -20.63
C ARG A 27 -19.08 10.01 -19.56
N MET A 28 -19.46 10.65 -18.46
CA MET A 28 -18.57 10.86 -17.31
C MET A 28 -18.10 9.53 -16.72
N GLU A 29 -18.99 8.58 -16.44
CA GLU A 29 -18.63 7.27 -15.90
C GLU A 29 -17.64 6.50 -16.80
N GLN A 30 -17.85 6.55 -18.12
CA GLN A 30 -16.92 5.96 -19.09
C GLN A 30 -15.55 6.64 -19.07
N LEU A 31 -15.50 7.96 -18.95
CA LEU A 31 -14.26 8.72 -18.84
C LEU A 31 -13.55 8.42 -17.51
N GLN A 32 -14.29 8.32 -16.41
CA GLN A 32 -13.74 7.90 -15.11
C GLN A 32 -13.12 6.51 -15.20
N CYS A 33 -13.82 5.55 -15.81
CA CYS A 33 -13.28 4.20 -16.05
C CYS A 33 -11.98 4.22 -16.86
N LYS A 34 -11.87 5.11 -17.87
CA LYS A 34 -10.63 5.27 -18.65
C LYS A 34 -9.50 5.83 -17.79
N ILE A 35 -9.78 6.85 -16.98
CA ILE A 35 -8.81 7.46 -16.05
C ILE A 35 -8.30 6.41 -15.05
N VAL A 36 -9.19 5.63 -14.42
CA VAL A 36 -8.79 4.58 -13.48
C VAL A 36 -7.90 3.52 -14.15
N LYS A 37 -8.22 3.13 -15.39
CA LYS A 37 -7.38 2.20 -16.17
C LYS A 37 -6.00 2.79 -16.49
N GLU A 38 -5.95 4.07 -16.79
CA GLU A 38 -4.69 4.77 -17.05
C GLU A 38 -3.82 4.88 -15.79
N LEU A 39 -4.40 5.29 -14.66
CA LEU A 39 -3.72 5.33 -13.36
C LEU A 39 -3.13 3.96 -12.99
N ARG A 40 -3.91 2.88 -13.16
CA ARG A 40 -3.40 1.50 -12.96
C ARG A 40 -2.26 1.16 -13.93
N THR A 41 -2.28 1.69 -15.15
CA THR A 41 -1.21 1.49 -16.12
C THR A 41 0.05 2.26 -15.71
N ILE A 42 -0.09 3.47 -15.16
CA ILE A 42 1.00 4.26 -14.59
C ILE A 42 1.62 3.54 -13.39
N SER A 43 0.83 3.04 -12.44
CA SER A 43 1.31 2.24 -11.31
C SER A 43 2.16 1.04 -11.75
N ARG A 44 1.65 0.23 -12.69
CA ARG A 44 2.42 -0.91 -13.22
C ARG A 44 3.67 -0.47 -13.98
N PHE A 45 3.60 0.65 -14.68
CA PHE A 45 4.76 1.22 -15.36
C PHE A 45 5.85 1.63 -14.36
N LEU A 46 5.48 2.26 -13.25
CA LEU A 46 6.41 2.59 -12.16
C LEU A 46 7.04 1.32 -11.58
N GLN A 47 6.23 0.34 -11.21
CA GLN A 47 6.70 -0.91 -10.62
C GLN A 47 7.67 -1.68 -11.53
N ARG A 48 7.41 -1.75 -12.84
CA ARG A 48 8.28 -2.42 -13.80
C ARG A 48 9.61 -1.71 -14.05
N ASN A 49 9.71 -0.42 -13.69
CA ASN A 49 10.85 0.42 -14.02
C ASN A 49 11.57 0.96 -12.78
N GLN A 50 11.44 0.29 -11.62
CA GLN A 50 12.10 0.67 -10.36
C GLN A 50 13.63 0.76 -10.47
N SER A 51 14.25 -0.07 -11.30
CA SER A 51 15.70 -0.07 -11.51
C SER A 51 16.17 0.98 -12.52
N GLN A 52 15.25 1.61 -13.27
CA GLN A 52 15.62 2.58 -14.31
C GLN A 52 15.74 4.00 -13.75
N ARG A 53 16.77 4.71 -14.22
CA ARG A 53 16.91 6.14 -13.91
C ARG A 53 16.07 6.97 -14.88
N PHE A 54 15.10 7.71 -14.37
CA PHE A 54 14.26 8.57 -15.20
C PHE A 54 14.96 9.91 -15.40
N GLY A 55 14.98 10.42 -16.63
CA GLY A 55 15.45 11.79 -16.88
C GLY A 55 14.51 12.83 -16.27
N ASP A 56 15.04 13.99 -15.87
CA ASP A 56 14.29 15.02 -15.13
C ASP A 56 13.00 15.44 -15.85
N ALA A 57 13.05 15.61 -17.18
CA ALA A 57 11.89 15.96 -17.98
C ALA A 57 10.81 14.86 -17.95
N ALA A 58 11.21 13.58 -17.91
CA ALA A 58 10.27 12.45 -17.79
C ALA A 58 9.64 12.39 -16.39
N GLN A 59 10.43 12.67 -15.34
CA GLN A 59 9.93 12.75 -13.97
C GLN A 59 8.90 13.87 -13.82
N ILE A 60 9.20 15.06 -14.32
CA ILE A 60 8.31 16.23 -14.27
C ILE A 60 6.98 15.90 -14.97
N LYS A 61 7.03 15.36 -16.20
CA LYS A 61 5.81 15.00 -16.95
C LYS A 61 4.95 13.98 -16.22
N LEU A 62 5.56 12.96 -15.62
CA LEU A 62 4.82 11.94 -14.88
C LEU A 62 4.17 12.50 -13.62
N VAL A 63 4.88 13.36 -12.88
CA VAL A 63 4.35 14.01 -11.68
C VAL A 63 3.26 15.03 -12.03
N ASP A 64 3.42 15.78 -13.12
CA ASP A 64 2.39 16.69 -13.60
C ASP A 64 1.14 15.96 -14.08
N CYS A 65 1.30 14.79 -14.71
CA CYS A 65 0.20 13.90 -15.10
C CYS A 65 -0.61 13.49 -13.86
N VAL A 66 0.05 12.95 -12.83
CA VAL A 66 -0.59 12.61 -11.55
C VAL A 66 -1.25 13.83 -10.92
N GLY A 67 -0.61 15.00 -11.00
CA GLY A 67 -1.15 16.27 -10.49
C GLY A 67 -2.47 16.69 -11.13
N HIS A 68 -2.72 16.34 -12.39
CA HIS A 68 -4.01 16.61 -13.04
C HIS A 68 -5.12 15.78 -12.42
N TYR A 69 -4.87 14.49 -12.16
CA TYR A 69 -5.86 13.63 -11.50
C TYR A 69 -6.06 14.01 -10.03
N VAL A 70 -5.01 14.42 -9.30
CA VAL A 70 -5.15 14.94 -7.92
C VAL A 70 -6.12 16.12 -7.87
N LYS A 71 -6.03 17.06 -8.82
CA LYS A 71 -6.97 18.19 -8.91
C LYS A 71 -8.39 17.72 -9.17
N LEU A 72 -8.57 16.71 -10.03
CA LEU A 72 -9.88 16.14 -10.32
C LEU A 72 -10.47 15.41 -9.11
N SER A 73 -9.65 14.64 -8.38
CA SER A 73 -10.04 13.93 -7.16
C SER A 73 -10.55 14.85 -6.05
N LYS A 74 -10.02 16.09 -5.97
CA LYS A 74 -10.46 17.09 -4.99
C LYS A 74 -11.88 17.61 -5.22
N GLN A 75 -12.48 17.34 -6.39
CA GLN A 75 -13.86 17.74 -6.65
C GLN A 75 -14.88 16.92 -5.84
N GLY A 76 -14.46 15.80 -5.23
CA GLY A 76 -15.28 15.00 -4.32
C GLY A 76 -16.47 14.31 -4.98
N GLY A 77 -17.31 13.65 -4.17
CA GLY A 77 -18.57 13.03 -4.61
C GLY A 77 -18.38 11.94 -5.67
N THR A 78 -18.86 12.18 -6.89
CA THR A 78 -18.80 11.20 -8.00
C THR A 78 -17.38 10.89 -8.49
N MET A 79 -16.38 11.67 -8.08
CA MET A 79 -14.97 11.48 -8.46
C MET A 79 -14.17 10.62 -7.45
N MET A 80 -14.83 10.05 -6.43
CA MET A 80 -14.20 9.19 -5.42
C MET A 80 -13.37 8.02 -6.01
N PRO A 81 -13.83 7.27 -7.03
CA PRO A 81 -13.02 6.20 -7.63
C PRO A 81 -11.72 6.68 -8.27
N ILE A 82 -11.70 7.92 -8.79
CA ILE A 82 -10.48 8.55 -9.30
C ILE A 82 -9.59 8.97 -8.13
N GLY A 83 -10.17 9.48 -7.04
CA GLY A 83 -9.48 9.75 -5.77
C GLY A 83 -8.69 8.55 -5.27
N GLU A 84 -9.34 7.41 -5.09
CA GLU A 84 -8.72 6.17 -4.63
C GLU A 84 -7.62 5.68 -5.58
N ALA A 85 -7.89 5.65 -6.89
CA ALA A 85 -6.90 5.21 -7.87
C ALA A 85 -5.69 6.16 -7.93
N THR A 86 -5.91 7.46 -7.78
CA THR A 86 -4.84 8.47 -7.76
C THR A 86 -4.03 8.33 -6.48
N PHE A 87 -4.69 8.11 -5.34
CA PHE A 87 -4.04 7.86 -4.06
C PHE A 87 -3.13 6.62 -4.11
N GLN A 88 -3.60 5.52 -4.69
CA GLN A 88 -2.76 4.34 -4.90
C GLN A 88 -1.54 4.65 -5.79
N THR A 89 -1.75 5.41 -6.87
CA THR A 89 -0.65 5.83 -7.77
C THR A 89 0.37 6.72 -7.03
N LEU A 90 -0.06 7.54 -6.07
CA LEU A 90 0.83 8.31 -5.19
C LEU A 90 1.61 7.41 -4.24
N LYS A 91 0.97 6.40 -3.62
CA LYS A 91 1.66 5.39 -2.78
C LYS A 91 2.75 4.69 -3.59
N ASP A 92 2.40 4.20 -4.78
CA ASP A 92 3.35 3.53 -5.68
C ASP A 92 4.51 4.46 -6.06
N GLY A 93 4.22 5.73 -6.38
CA GLY A 93 5.23 6.73 -6.70
C GLY A 93 6.16 7.08 -5.54
N LEU A 94 5.65 7.14 -4.31
CA LEU A 94 6.45 7.40 -3.10
C LEU A 94 7.37 6.21 -2.77
N ALA A 95 6.88 4.99 -2.96
CA ALA A 95 7.63 3.75 -2.77
C ALA A 95 8.77 3.57 -3.80
N MET A 96 8.71 4.27 -4.94
CA MET A 96 9.78 4.18 -5.94
C MET A 96 11.12 4.69 -5.39
N PRO A 97 12.25 4.10 -5.79
CA PRO A 97 13.58 4.55 -5.35
C PRO A 97 13.95 5.95 -5.91
N PHE A 98 14.92 6.62 -5.27
CA PHE A 98 15.28 8.02 -5.59
C PHE A 98 15.94 8.22 -6.96
N ASN A 99 16.40 7.14 -7.60
CA ASN A 99 16.83 7.11 -9.00
C ASN A 99 15.66 7.29 -9.99
N VAL A 100 14.43 6.91 -9.61
CA VAL A 100 13.21 7.10 -10.41
C VAL A 100 12.59 8.46 -10.11
N PHE A 101 12.43 8.82 -8.84
CA PHE A 101 11.91 10.13 -8.44
C PHE A 101 12.88 10.85 -7.51
N GLY A 102 13.36 12.01 -7.96
CA GLY A 102 14.16 12.89 -7.13
C GLY A 102 13.39 13.45 -5.92
N THR A 103 14.13 13.99 -4.96
CA THR A 103 13.59 14.55 -3.70
C THR A 103 12.51 15.61 -3.92
N LYS A 104 12.68 16.50 -4.91
CA LYS A 104 11.68 17.53 -5.25
C LYS A 104 10.33 16.92 -5.65
N GLN A 105 10.37 15.85 -6.44
CA GLN A 105 9.16 15.17 -6.90
C GLN A 105 8.50 14.41 -5.76
N LYS A 106 9.27 13.67 -4.97
CA LYS A 106 8.74 12.97 -3.79
C LYS A 106 8.11 13.91 -2.76
N LYS A 107 8.70 15.08 -2.50
CA LYS A 107 8.08 16.11 -1.64
C LYS A 107 6.70 16.54 -2.16
N ARG A 108 6.56 16.68 -3.48
CA ARG A 108 5.29 17.05 -4.12
C ARG A 108 4.28 15.91 -4.04
N LEU A 109 4.70 14.66 -4.29
CA LEU A 109 3.84 13.48 -4.14
C LEU A 109 3.37 13.31 -2.69
N LEU A 110 4.25 13.51 -1.70
CA LEU A 110 3.92 13.41 -0.27
C LEU A 110 2.91 14.48 0.15
N LYS A 111 3.07 15.71 -0.35
CA LYS A 111 2.07 16.76 -0.13
C LYS A 111 0.69 16.34 -0.63
N TRP A 112 0.61 15.81 -1.85
CA TRP A 112 -0.66 15.35 -2.41
C TRP A 112 -1.23 14.12 -1.72
N TYR A 113 -0.36 13.23 -1.23
CA TYR A 113 -0.76 12.09 -0.42
C TYR A 113 -1.50 12.56 0.84
N ASN A 114 -0.90 13.49 1.59
CA ASN A 114 -1.51 14.06 2.80
C ASN A 114 -2.82 14.83 2.50
N GLU A 115 -2.95 15.42 1.31
CA GLU A 115 -4.18 16.07 0.87
C GLU A 115 -5.28 15.07 0.50
N LEU A 116 -4.92 13.95 -0.13
CA LEU A 116 -5.89 12.95 -0.59
C LEU A 116 -6.28 11.93 0.48
N ILE A 117 -5.42 11.62 1.46
CA ILE A 117 -5.74 10.68 2.54
C ILE A 117 -6.97 11.14 3.33
N VAL A 118 -7.06 12.44 3.60
CA VAL A 118 -8.22 13.07 4.27
C VAL A 118 -9.50 12.96 3.43
N ILE A 119 -9.38 13.01 2.10
CA ILE A 119 -10.52 12.99 1.17
C ILE A 119 -11.02 11.55 0.95
N VAL A 120 -10.10 10.59 0.84
CA VAL A 120 -10.40 9.17 0.64
C VAL A 120 -10.87 8.51 1.95
N GLY A 121 -10.73 9.19 3.09
CA GLY A 121 -11.14 8.67 4.41
C GLY A 121 -10.11 7.71 5.01
N GLY A 122 -8.86 7.78 4.57
CA GLY A 122 -7.75 7.10 5.24
C GLY A 122 -7.31 7.87 6.48
N ASP A 123 -6.79 7.15 7.47
CA ASP A 123 -6.26 7.75 8.69
C ASP A 123 -4.91 8.44 8.39
N PRO A 124 -4.79 9.77 8.52
CA PRO A 124 -3.54 10.50 8.26
C PRO A 124 -2.39 10.13 9.22
N ASP A 125 -2.68 9.47 10.35
CA ASP A 125 -1.68 9.06 11.34
C ASP A 125 -1.13 7.63 11.10
N ALA A 126 -1.78 6.85 10.23
CA ALA A 126 -1.35 5.49 9.90
C ALA A 126 -0.10 5.44 9.01
N THR A 127 0.42 6.58 8.53
CA THR A 127 1.45 6.61 7.48
C THR A 127 2.84 7.10 7.88
N ILE A 128 3.05 7.57 9.11
CA ILE A 128 4.42 7.85 9.59
C ILE A 128 5.10 6.57 10.09
N ALA A 129 4.31 5.59 10.55
CA ALA A 129 4.70 4.20 10.51
C ALA A 129 4.51 3.74 9.06
N GLY A 130 5.51 3.14 8.42
CA GLY A 130 5.35 2.56 7.09
C GLY A 130 4.13 1.65 7.10
N GLU A 131 3.05 2.13 6.49
CA GLU A 131 1.78 1.41 6.42
C GLU A 131 2.05 0.18 5.57
N ALA A 132 2.44 -0.88 6.29
CA ALA A 132 2.25 -2.25 5.90
C ALA A 132 0.92 -2.31 5.16
N ALA A 133 0.92 -3.04 4.04
CA ALA A 133 -0.30 -3.61 3.56
C ALA A 133 -1.15 -4.02 4.78
N THR A 134 -2.45 -3.78 4.75
CA THR A 134 -3.36 -4.44 5.68
C THR A 134 -3.20 -5.92 5.37
N GLU A 135 -2.16 -6.53 5.95
CA GLU A 135 -1.82 -7.91 5.75
C GLU A 135 -2.95 -8.64 6.46
N PRO A 136 -3.67 -9.52 5.74
CA PRO A 136 -4.66 -10.35 6.40
C PRO A 136 -3.98 -11.03 7.60
N SER A 137 -4.71 -11.15 8.70
CA SER A 137 -4.21 -11.86 9.88
C SER A 137 -3.70 -13.23 9.43
N ARG A 138 -2.39 -13.45 9.60
CA ARG A 138 -1.77 -14.72 9.23
C ARG A 138 -1.85 -15.64 10.43
N LYS A 139 -2.36 -16.85 10.20
CA LYS A 139 -2.41 -17.93 11.19
C LYS A 139 -1.09 -18.68 11.17
N TRP A 140 -0.44 -18.78 12.31
CA TRP A 140 0.80 -19.54 12.50
C TRP A 140 0.65 -20.54 13.62
N ILE A 141 1.34 -21.67 13.52
CA ILE A 141 1.57 -22.59 14.64
C ILE A 141 2.91 -22.24 15.27
N VAL A 142 2.96 -22.18 16.59
CA VAL A 142 4.21 -22.06 17.35
C VAL A 142 4.84 -23.44 17.47
N MET A 143 6.05 -23.59 16.95
CA MET A 143 6.85 -24.81 17.03
C MET A 143 7.76 -24.81 18.26
N ASP A 144 8.40 -23.68 18.55
CA ASP A 144 9.32 -23.54 19.67
C ASP A 144 9.46 -22.07 20.11
N ILE A 145 10.07 -21.86 21.28
CA ILE A 145 10.47 -20.55 21.77
C ILE A 145 11.94 -20.59 22.17
N ASP A 146 12.74 -19.74 21.54
CA ASP A 146 14.17 -19.64 21.83
C ASP A 146 14.44 -19.10 23.25
N GLU A 147 15.67 -19.34 23.71
CA GLU A 147 16.16 -18.84 24.99
C GLU A 147 15.99 -17.33 25.15
N ASP A 148 15.98 -16.55 24.05
CA ASP A 148 15.80 -15.10 24.03
C ASP A 148 14.34 -14.63 23.92
N GLY A 149 13.39 -15.56 23.76
CA GLY A 149 11.95 -15.28 23.69
C GLY A 149 11.42 -15.03 22.28
N TYR A 150 12.17 -15.42 21.25
CA TYR A 150 11.70 -15.43 19.86
C TYR A 150 10.86 -16.68 19.61
N LEU A 151 9.73 -16.52 18.92
CA LEU A 151 8.85 -17.62 18.54
C LEU A 151 9.28 -18.20 17.20
N SER A 152 9.48 -19.51 17.14
CA SER A 152 9.55 -20.25 15.88
C SER A 152 8.14 -20.53 15.39
N LEU A 153 7.69 -19.82 14.36
CA LEU A 153 6.35 -19.93 13.78
C LEU A 153 6.37 -20.67 12.44
N VAL A 154 5.34 -21.46 12.15
CA VAL A 154 5.14 -22.11 10.85
C VAL A 154 3.70 -21.99 10.37
N GLN A 155 3.51 -21.71 9.08
CA GLN A 155 2.18 -21.68 8.46
C GLN A 155 1.88 -23.03 7.79
N VAL A 156 0.80 -23.71 8.23
CA VAL A 156 0.44 -25.06 7.74
C VAL A 156 0.13 -25.08 6.25
N GLU A 157 -0.52 -24.03 5.74
CA GLU A 157 -1.00 -23.99 4.35
C GLU A 157 0.12 -23.79 3.33
N THR A 158 1.17 -23.05 3.70
CA THR A 158 2.26 -22.64 2.79
C THR A 158 3.59 -23.32 3.10
N GLY A 159 3.76 -23.82 4.32
CA GLY A 159 5.03 -24.34 4.83
C GLY A 159 6.07 -23.25 5.12
N GLU A 160 5.68 -21.97 5.10
CA GLU A 160 6.59 -20.87 5.42
C GLU A 160 6.86 -20.83 6.94
N SER A 161 8.12 -20.64 7.33
CA SER A 161 8.52 -20.42 8.72
C SER A 161 8.89 -18.96 8.98
N ASN A 162 8.68 -18.50 10.22
CA ASN A 162 8.97 -17.12 10.63
C ASN A 162 9.44 -17.07 12.10
N GLU A 163 10.61 -16.48 12.34
CA GLU A 163 11.24 -16.32 13.66
C GLU A 163 11.32 -14.85 14.11
N SER A 164 10.59 -13.95 13.45
CA SER A 164 10.73 -12.51 13.66
C SER A 164 9.93 -11.97 14.86
N PHE A 165 9.07 -12.79 15.45
CA PHE A 165 8.17 -12.38 16.52
C PHE A 165 8.78 -12.66 17.90
N TRP A 166 8.80 -11.62 18.73
CA TRP A 166 9.41 -11.68 20.05
C TRP A 166 8.37 -11.43 21.14
N ILE A 167 8.39 -12.27 22.18
CA ILE A 167 7.59 -12.09 23.39
C ILE A 167 8.51 -11.88 24.58
N LYS A 168 8.17 -10.90 25.42
CA LYS A 168 8.87 -10.62 26.67
C LYS A 168 8.76 -11.82 27.63
N LYS A 169 9.89 -12.36 28.08
CA LYS A 169 9.99 -13.50 29.03
C LYS A 169 9.16 -13.34 30.32
N ASN A 170 8.97 -12.10 30.77
CA ASN A 170 8.21 -11.80 31.99
C ASN A 170 6.70 -11.61 31.75
N SER A 171 6.23 -11.72 30.50
CA SER A 171 4.81 -11.59 30.19
C SER A 171 4.04 -12.84 30.61
N THR A 172 2.75 -12.65 30.90
CA THR A 172 1.81 -13.75 31.14
C THR A 172 1.65 -14.62 29.89
N GLU A 173 1.78 -14.04 28.69
CA GLU A 173 1.69 -14.74 27.41
C GLU A 173 2.86 -15.69 27.19
N TYR A 174 4.10 -15.28 27.51
CA TYR A 174 5.28 -16.15 27.41
C TYR A 174 5.11 -17.42 28.26
N LYS A 175 4.66 -17.25 29.51
CA LYS A 175 4.39 -18.39 30.40
C LYS A 175 3.25 -19.27 29.88
N ARG A 176 2.22 -18.65 29.30
CA ARG A 176 1.06 -19.36 28.75
C ARG A 176 1.42 -20.20 27.53
N ILE A 177 2.18 -19.64 26.58
CA ILE A 177 2.65 -20.37 25.39
C ILE A 177 3.65 -21.45 25.81
N LYS A 178 4.61 -21.14 26.67
CA LYS A 178 5.61 -22.12 27.12
C LYS A 178 4.98 -23.33 27.80
N MET A 179 3.95 -23.12 28.63
CA MET A 179 3.24 -24.21 29.30
C MET A 179 2.31 -24.99 28.34
N ALA A 180 1.75 -24.30 27.35
CA ALA A 180 0.87 -24.92 26.35
C ALA A 180 1.65 -25.72 25.31
N LEU A 181 2.83 -25.27 24.87
CA LEU A 181 3.66 -25.94 23.87
C LEU A 181 4.05 -27.37 24.27
N GLU A 182 4.15 -27.65 25.58
CA GLU A 182 4.49 -28.99 26.09
C GLU A 182 3.37 -30.02 25.87
N ASN A 183 2.10 -29.59 25.75
CA ASN A 183 0.95 -30.50 25.73
C ASN A 183 -0.06 -30.24 24.59
N ASN A 184 -0.10 -29.03 24.04
CA ASN A 184 -1.15 -28.54 23.16
C ASN A 184 -0.56 -27.80 21.94
N GLU A 185 -1.35 -27.72 20.87
CA GLU A 185 -1.02 -26.90 19.71
C GLU A 185 -1.31 -25.42 20.01
N VAL A 186 -0.28 -24.57 19.89
CA VAL A 186 -0.44 -23.12 20.06
C VAL A 186 -0.50 -22.47 18.69
N THR A 187 -1.62 -21.81 18.41
CA THR A 187 -1.79 -20.97 17.24
C THR A 187 -1.60 -19.50 17.62
N VAL A 188 -0.85 -18.77 16.80
CA VAL A 188 -0.68 -17.32 16.92
C VAL A 188 -1.19 -16.65 15.65
N PHE A 189 -2.02 -15.63 15.83
CA PHE A 189 -2.46 -14.74 14.76
C PHE A 189 -1.61 -13.49 14.78
N THR A 190 -0.92 -13.22 13.68
CA THR A 190 -0.10 -12.02 13.55
C THR A 190 -0.67 -11.09 12.50
N ARG A 191 -0.61 -9.79 12.77
CA ARG A 191 -0.88 -8.75 11.78
C ARG A 191 0.37 -7.90 11.60
N ALA A 192 0.87 -7.85 10.37
CA ALA A 192 2.15 -7.25 10.03
C ALA A 192 3.30 -7.82 10.91
N ASN A 193 3.74 -7.08 11.93
CA ASN A 193 4.85 -7.46 12.83
C ASN A 193 4.44 -7.62 14.29
N GLU A 194 3.13 -7.62 14.59
CA GLU A 194 2.62 -7.78 15.94
C GLU A 194 1.75 -9.03 16.07
N ILE A 195 1.78 -9.62 17.27
CA ILE A 195 0.91 -10.73 17.65
C ILE A 195 -0.42 -10.12 18.10
N GLU A 196 -1.50 -10.39 17.35
CA GLU A 196 -2.85 -9.92 17.71
C GLU A 196 -3.52 -10.84 18.72
N GLU A 197 -3.38 -12.15 18.53
CA GLU A 197 -4.12 -13.14 19.30
C GLU A 197 -3.34 -14.44 19.44
N ILE A 198 -3.43 -15.06 20.61
CA ILE A 198 -2.85 -16.36 20.92
C ILE A 198 -4.00 -17.30 21.28
N GLN A 199 -4.23 -18.29 20.42
CA GLN A 199 -5.22 -19.34 20.62
C GLN A 199 -4.48 -20.62 20.98
N ILE A 200 -4.86 -21.24 22.09
CA ILE A 200 -4.37 -22.55 22.51
C ILE A 200 -5.53 -23.51 22.27
N ASP A 201 -5.33 -24.47 21.38
CA ASP A 201 -6.32 -25.54 21.22
C ASP A 201 -6.14 -26.52 22.37
N ASP A 202 -7.03 -26.43 23.36
CA ASP A 202 -7.20 -27.45 24.38
C ASP A 202 -8.01 -28.60 23.76
N ASP A 203 -7.37 -29.41 22.93
CA ASP A 203 -7.96 -30.69 22.53
C ASP A 203 -8.09 -31.57 23.79
N LYS A 204 -9.34 -31.84 24.17
CA LYS A 204 -9.71 -32.72 25.28
C LYS A 204 -9.47 -34.19 24.97
#